data_AF-A0A3C1H515-F1
#
_entry.id   AF-A0A3C1H515-F1
#
_cell.length_a   1.000
_cell.length_b   1.000
_cell.length_c   1.000
_cell.angle_alpha   90.00
_cell.angle_beta   90.00
_cell.angle_gamma   90.00
#
_symmetry.space_group_name_H-M   'P 1'
#
loop_
_entity.id
_entity.type
_entity.pdbx_description
1 polymer ?
#
loop_
_entity_poly.entity_id
_entity_poly.type
_entity_poly.pdbx_seq_one_letter_code
_entity_poly.pdbx_strand_id
1 'polypeptide(L)'
;DEAAFVLNMYPEARSSLYVRLVRFEHDVFRPGYEQLHSAPLRLSEFAQSRFTGTVTAEEDSVLYLSLPYDEGWTAYVDGSEVPVERMLKAMSGVRIPAGTHELRMTFMPKGLIAGAAVSGSCLLIWLVLVTVQTIRIRRSRRTVQNAPDSAENEENERNSEAL
;
A
#
# COMPACT_ATOMS: atom_id res chain seq x y z
N ASP A 1 28.01 -29.10 12.11
CA ASP A 1 28.00 -30.46 11.49
C ASP A 1 26.59 -31.06 11.38
N GLU A 2 26.27 -31.66 10.23
CA GLU A 2 24.98 -32.34 9.95
C GLU A 2 25.17 -33.85 10.12
N ALA A 3 24.39 -34.49 11.00
CA ALA A 3 24.40 -35.94 11.17
C ALA A 3 23.01 -36.50 10.83
N ALA A 4 22.92 -37.26 9.74
CA ALA A 4 21.71 -37.94 9.33
C ALA A 4 21.76 -39.40 9.80
N PHE A 5 20.79 -39.81 10.60
CA PHE A 5 20.64 -41.20 11.06
C PHE A 5 19.35 -41.78 10.51
N VAL A 6 19.45 -42.97 9.89
CA VAL A 6 18.28 -43.73 9.43
C VAL A 6 18.01 -44.81 10.47
N LEU A 7 16.92 -44.66 11.23
CA LEU A 7 16.50 -45.64 12.22
C LEU A 7 15.43 -46.54 11.60
N ASN A 8 15.76 -47.80 11.40
CA ASN A 8 14.81 -48.80 10.93
C ASN A 8 14.14 -49.47 12.13
N MET A 9 13.00 -48.93 12.59
CA MET A 9 12.35 -49.41 13.82
C MET A 9 11.45 -50.65 13.61
N TYR A 10 11.14 -51.02 12.36
CA TYR A 10 10.40 -52.25 12.02
C TYR A 10 10.82 -52.78 10.65
N PRO A 11 11.72 -53.79 10.57
CA PRO A 11 12.23 -54.29 9.29
C PRO A 11 11.16 -54.96 8.40
N GLU A 12 10.07 -55.44 9.00
CA GLU A 12 8.93 -56.08 8.32
C GLU A 12 7.90 -55.06 7.77
N ALA A 13 7.87 -53.84 8.33
CA ALA A 13 7.01 -52.78 7.84
C ALA A 13 7.77 -51.97 6.78
N ARG A 14 7.21 -51.78 5.58
CA ARG A 14 7.81 -50.95 4.50
C ARG A 14 7.83 -49.44 4.82
N SER A 15 8.07 -49.06 6.06
CA SER A 15 8.10 -47.67 6.52
C SER A 15 9.43 -47.35 7.19
N SER A 16 10.27 -46.59 6.49
CA SER A 16 11.50 -46.00 7.03
C SER A 16 11.22 -44.60 7.58
N LEU A 17 11.60 -44.33 8.84
CA LEU A 17 11.56 -43.00 9.43
C LEU A 17 12.91 -42.30 9.22
N TYR A 18 12.91 -41.18 8.50
CA TYR A 18 14.08 -40.33 8.34
C TYR A 18 14.10 -39.27 9.42
N VAL A 19 15.09 -39.31 10.31
CA VAL A 19 15.32 -38.26 11.32
C VAL A 19 16.54 -37.46 10.90
N ARG A 20 16.35 -36.17 10.68
CA ARG A 20 17.43 -35.24 10.35
C ARG A 20 17.72 -34.36 11.56
N LEU A 21 18.88 -34.55 12.18
CA LEU A 21 19.33 -33.74 13.30
C LEU A 21 20.23 -32.64 12.76
N VAL A 22 19.73 -31.40 12.80
CA VAL A 22 20.51 -30.22 12.46
C VAL A 22 20.95 -29.57 13.76
N ARG A 23 22.25 -29.40 13.95
CA ARG A 23 22.81 -28.67 15.08
C ARG A 23 23.06 -27.23 14.68
N PHE A 24 22.49 -26.29 15.42
CA PHE A 24 22.82 -24.88 15.31
C PHE A 24 24.18 -24.65 15.97
N GLU A 25 25.19 -24.33 15.17
CA GLU A 25 26.56 -24.11 15.65
C GLU A 25 26.66 -22.71 16.26
N HIS A 26 26.40 -22.63 17.57
CA HIS A 26 26.27 -21.37 18.30
C HIS A 26 27.57 -20.54 18.28
N ASP A 27 28.73 -21.19 18.28
CA ASP A 27 30.02 -20.49 18.35
C ASP A 27 30.42 -19.80 17.04
N VAL A 28 29.88 -20.26 15.90
CA VAL A 28 30.03 -19.60 14.59
C VAL A 28 29.03 -18.46 14.42
N PHE A 29 27.83 -18.59 15.00
CA PHE A 29 26.78 -17.58 14.91
C PHE A 29 27.01 -16.37 15.82
N ARG A 30 27.57 -16.62 17.02
CA ARG A 30 27.73 -15.61 18.08
C ARG A 30 28.45 -14.33 17.61
N PRO A 31 29.59 -14.39 16.90
CA PRO A 31 30.29 -13.17 16.47
C PRO A 31 29.45 -12.31 15.51
N GLY A 32 28.68 -12.94 14.61
CA GLY A 32 27.79 -12.22 13.70
C GLY A 32 26.59 -11.61 14.41
N TYR A 33 26.04 -12.31 15.41
CA TYR A 33 24.96 -11.78 16.24
C TYR A 33 25.40 -10.57 17.07
N GLU A 34 26.59 -10.63 17.67
CA GLU A 34 27.15 -9.52 18.46
C GLU A 34 27.38 -8.27 17.61
N GLN A 35 27.84 -8.42 16.36
CA GLN A 35 27.96 -7.29 15.44
C GLN A 35 26.60 -6.68 15.08
N LEU A 36 25.59 -7.49 14.78
CA LEU A 36 24.26 -6.99 14.42
C LEU A 36 23.52 -6.35 15.62
N HIS A 37 23.82 -6.81 16.83
CA HIS A 37 23.20 -6.31 18.07
C HIS A 37 23.98 -5.13 18.70
N SER A 38 25.08 -4.69 18.10
CA SER A 38 25.89 -3.56 18.61
C SER A 38 25.13 -2.23 18.57
N ALA A 39 24.33 -2.00 17.52
CA ALA A 39 23.64 -0.74 17.27
C ALA A 39 22.17 -0.95 16.86
N PRO A 40 21.30 -1.45 17.76
CA PRO A 40 19.90 -1.69 17.41
C PRO A 40 19.15 -0.37 17.22
N LEU A 41 18.29 -0.32 16.21
CA LEU A 41 17.31 0.76 16.08
C LEU A 41 16.31 0.70 17.24
N ARG A 42 16.31 1.73 18.09
CA ARG A 42 15.35 1.87 19.19
C ARG A 42 14.15 2.67 18.72
N LEU A 43 13.04 1.98 18.46
CA LEU A 43 11.79 2.61 18.04
C LEU A 43 11.21 3.48 19.16
N SER A 44 10.93 4.74 18.85
CA SER A 44 10.19 5.68 19.69
C SER A 44 8.72 5.73 19.31
N GLU A 45 8.44 5.67 18.01
CA GLU A 45 7.08 5.69 17.47
C GLU A 45 6.92 4.64 16.39
N PHE A 46 5.76 3.98 16.38
CA PHE A 46 5.42 2.97 15.40
C PHE A 46 3.95 3.07 15.00
N ALA A 47 3.72 3.23 13.70
CA ALA A 47 2.41 3.23 13.05
C ALA A 47 2.46 2.34 11.81
N GLN A 48 1.31 2.08 11.20
CA GLN A 48 1.21 1.17 10.04
C GLN A 48 2.06 1.59 8.83
N SER A 49 2.23 2.89 8.61
CA SER A 49 2.94 3.46 7.46
C SER A 49 4.08 4.39 7.85
N ARG A 50 4.44 4.47 9.13
CA ARG A 50 5.52 5.33 9.62
C ARG A 50 6.14 4.73 10.86
N PHE A 51 7.44 4.84 10.99
CA PHE A 51 8.11 4.61 12.25
C PHE A 51 9.26 5.60 12.44
N THR A 52 9.54 5.89 13.70
CA THR A 52 10.64 6.75 14.13
C THR A 52 11.43 6.02 15.19
N GLY A 53 12.75 6.15 15.15
CA GLY A 53 13.62 5.57 16.16
C GLY A 53 14.99 6.21 16.19
N THR A 54 15.76 5.87 17.21
CA THR A 54 17.14 6.33 17.37
C THR A 54 18.11 5.19 17.15
N VAL A 55 19.21 5.47 16.49
CA VAL A 55 20.30 4.53 16.25
C VAL A 55 21.61 5.22 16.58
N THR A 56 22.53 4.50 17.23
CA THR A 56 23.88 4.98 17.52
C THR A 56 24.86 4.09 16.79
N ALA A 57 25.54 4.62 15.78
CA ALA A 57 26.56 3.92 15.01
C ALA A 57 27.96 4.36 15.44
N GLU A 58 28.87 3.42 15.65
CA GLU A 58 30.27 3.73 15.98
C GLU A 58 31.05 4.24 14.76
N GLU A 59 30.69 3.75 13.57
CA GLU A 59 31.31 4.08 12.28
C GLU A 59 30.22 4.27 11.21
N ASP A 60 30.60 4.89 10.09
CA ASP A 60 29.75 5.01 8.92
C ASP A 60 29.32 3.61 8.45
N SER A 61 28.01 3.35 8.54
CA SER A 61 27.48 2.01 8.37
C SER A 61 26.12 2.03 7.65
N VAL A 62 25.66 0.85 7.25
CA VAL A 62 24.30 0.68 6.71
C VAL A 62 23.46 0.03 7.77
N LEU A 63 22.43 0.75 8.23
CA LEU A 63 21.39 0.17 9.05
C LEU A 63 20.58 -0.81 8.20
N TYR A 64 20.77 -2.09 8.48
CA TYR A 64 19.95 -3.15 7.90
C TYR A 64 18.57 -3.18 8.57
N LEU A 65 17.53 -3.20 7.74
CA LEU A 65 16.15 -3.33 8.20
C LEU A 65 15.58 -4.64 7.65
N SER A 66 14.98 -5.45 8.51
CA SER A 66 14.20 -6.64 8.13
C SER A 66 12.84 -6.27 7.51
N LEU A 67 12.81 -5.17 6.76
CA LEU A 67 11.67 -4.59 6.08
C LEU A 67 11.88 -4.78 4.57
N PRO A 68 10.93 -5.40 3.84
CA PRO A 68 11.04 -5.54 2.40
C PRO A 68 11.24 -4.19 1.70
N TYR A 69 12.14 -4.14 0.74
CA TYR A 69 12.41 -2.96 -0.08
C TYR A 69 11.18 -2.64 -0.94
N ASP A 70 10.75 -1.38 -0.89
CA ASP A 70 9.69 -0.82 -1.73
C ASP A 70 10.02 0.63 -2.09
N GLU A 71 9.65 1.05 -3.30
CA GLU A 71 9.90 2.41 -3.77
C GLU A 71 8.99 3.48 -3.13
N GLY A 72 7.97 3.04 -2.38
CA GLY A 72 7.10 3.90 -1.58
C GLY A 72 7.69 4.28 -0.22
N TRP A 73 8.84 3.73 0.17
CA TRP A 73 9.54 4.13 1.39
C TRP A 73 10.37 5.39 1.17
N THR A 74 10.24 6.33 2.10
CA THR A 74 11.11 7.51 2.22
C THR A 74 11.75 7.49 3.62
N ALA A 75 13.06 7.67 3.68
CA ALA A 75 13.81 7.72 4.94
C ALA A 75 14.39 9.11 5.17
N TYR A 76 14.45 9.50 6.44
CA TYR A 76 15.02 10.75 6.89
C TYR A 76 15.98 10.47 8.05
N VAL A 77 17.21 10.98 7.95
CA VAL A 77 18.21 10.94 9.02
C VAL A 77 18.37 12.37 9.53
N ASP A 78 18.03 12.59 10.80
CA ASP A 78 17.99 13.92 11.43
C ASP A 78 17.19 14.96 10.62
N GLY A 79 16.12 14.50 9.97
CA GLY A 79 15.24 15.34 9.14
C GLY A 79 15.70 15.55 7.69
N SER A 80 16.91 15.10 7.31
CA SER A 80 17.37 15.13 5.92
C SER A 80 16.97 13.87 5.18
N GLU A 81 16.34 14.01 4.01
CA GLU A 81 15.94 12.86 3.19
C GLU A 81 17.17 12.09 2.70
N VAL A 82 17.14 10.77 2.88
CA VAL A 82 18.19 9.85 2.44
C VAL A 82 17.60 8.71 1.62
N PRO A 83 18.35 8.19 0.63
CA PRO A 83 17.88 7.08 -0.18
C PRO A 83 17.78 5.80 0.67
N VAL A 84 16.69 5.06 0.47
CA VAL A 84 16.57 3.68 0.95
C VAL A 84 17.25 2.78 -0.09
N GLU A 85 18.22 1.98 0.34
CA GLU A 85 18.95 1.05 -0.50
C GLU A 85 18.38 -0.37 -0.41
N ARG A 86 18.48 -1.13 -1.50
CA ARG A 86 18.09 -2.53 -1.53
C ARG A 86 19.23 -3.41 -1.08
N MET A 87 19.09 -4.03 0.09
CA MET A 87 20.02 -5.00 0.65
C MET A 87 19.54 -6.44 0.44
N LEU A 88 20.47 -7.40 0.38
CA LEU A 88 20.18 -8.84 0.28
C LEU A 88 19.09 -9.18 -0.76
N LYS A 89 19.10 -8.48 -1.90
CA LYS A 89 18.14 -8.56 -3.02
C LYS A 89 16.69 -8.11 -2.73
N ALA A 90 16.26 -8.00 -1.47
CA ALA A 90 14.85 -7.75 -1.14
C ALA A 90 14.60 -6.96 0.14
N MET A 91 15.61 -6.66 0.95
CA MET A 91 15.48 -5.96 2.22
C MET A 91 15.89 -4.49 2.09
N SER A 92 15.45 -3.66 3.03
CA SER A 92 15.76 -2.24 3.06
C SER A 92 17.04 -1.97 3.87
N GLY A 93 17.82 -0.99 3.43
CA GLY A 93 18.95 -0.47 4.18
C GLY A 93 19.02 1.05 4.08
N VAL A 94 19.52 1.70 5.12
CA VAL A 94 19.73 3.15 5.16
C VAL A 94 21.15 3.42 5.62
N ARG A 95 21.90 4.27 4.90
CA ARG A 95 23.22 4.70 5.36
C ARG A 95 23.07 5.63 6.56
N ILE A 96 23.75 5.29 7.65
CA ILE A 96 23.81 6.08 8.87
C ILE A 96 25.28 6.46 9.10
N PRO A 97 25.62 7.76 9.16
CA PRO A 97 26.96 8.17 9.54
C PRO A 97 27.26 7.80 10.99
N ALA A 98 28.54 7.82 11.36
CA ALA A 98 28.97 7.67 12.75
C ALA A 98 28.31 8.73 13.66
N GLY A 99 27.75 8.27 14.78
CA GLY A 99 27.06 9.11 15.75
C GLY A 99 25.68 8.58 16.14
N THR A 100 24.95 9.40 16.90
CA THR A 100 23.56 9.13 17.29
C THR A 100 22.63 9.93 16.40
N HIS A 101 21.72 9.25 15.73
CA HIS A 101 20.83 9.84 14.75
C HIS A 101 19.38 9.41 14.98
N GLU A 102 18.44 10.31 14.66
CA GLU A 102 17.03 9.98 14.54
C GLU A 102 16.74 9.51 13.12
N LEU A 103 16.28 8.26 12.98
CA LEU A 103 15.76 7.74 11.74
C LEU A 103 14.23 7.84 11.75
N ARG A 104 13.68 8.49 10.73
CA ARG A 104 12.24 8.50 10.46
C ARG A 104 11.99 7.89 9.10
N MET A 105 11.08 6.92 9.02
CA MET A 105 10.66 6.31 7.76
C MET A 105 9.17 6.46 7.55
N THR A 106 8.77 6.79 6.33
CA THR A 106 7.37 6.96 5.93
C THR A 106 7.07 6.21 4.65
N PHE A 107 5.92 5.56 4.58
CA PHE A 107 5.47 4.78 3.43
C PHE A 107 4.31 5.46 2.73
N MET A 108 4.44 5.64 1.41
CA MET A 108 3.40 6.14 0.53
C MET A 108 3.30 5.23 -0.70
N PRO A 109 2.22 4.43 -0.86
CA PRO A 109 2.06 3.57 -2.03
C PRO A 109 1.97 4.41 -3.31
N LYS A 110 2.85 4.18 -4.28
CA LYS A 110 2.85 4.90 -5.57
C LYS A 110 1.51 4.78 -6.32
N GLY A 111 0.86 3.62 -6.22
CA GLY A 111 -0.43 3.36 -6.84
C GLY A 111 -1.59 4.16 -6.25
N LEU A 112 -1.46 4.68 -5.02
CA LEU A 112 -2.54 5.43 -4.37
C LEU A 112 -2.85 6.74 -5.12
N ILE A 113 -1.80 7.44 -5.57
CA ILE A 113 -1.94 8.70 -6.31
C ILE A 113 -2.58 8.43 -7.68
N ALA A 114 -2.10 7.41 -8.40
CA ALA A 114 -2.65 7.03 -9.69
C ALA A 114 -4.12 6.57 -9.58
N GLY A 115 -4.44 5.76 -8.57
CA GLY A 115 -5.80 5.31 -8.30
C GLY A 115 -6.73 6.48 -7.98
N ALA A 116 -6.30 7.41 -7.13
CA ALA A 116 -7.08 8.61 -6.80
C ALA A 116 -7.36 9.47 -8.04
N ALA A 117 -6.38 9.63 -8.94
CA ALA A 117 -6.56 10.36 -10.19
C ALA A 117 -7.59 9.69 -11.12
N VAL A 118 -7.53 8.36 -11.26
CA VAL A 118 -8.49 7.59 -12.06
C VAL A 118 -9.90 7.69 -11.46
N SER A 119 -10.04 7.48 -10.15
CA SER A 119 -11.33 7.59 -9.45
C SER A 119 -11.94 8.99 -9.57
N GLY A 120 -11.13 10.05 -9.41
CA GLY A 120 -11.57 11.43 -9.60
C GLY A 120 -12.04 11.70 -11.02
N SER A 121 -11.35 11.15 -12.02
CA SER A 121 -11.71 11.28 -13.43
C SER A 121 -13.05 10.60 -13.74
N CYS A 122 -13.25 9.37 -13.25
CA CYS A 122 -14.51 8.65 -13.39
C CYS A 122 -15.68 9.39 -12.74
N LEU A 123 -15.48 9.92 -11.53
CA LEU A 123 -16.51 10.69 -10.82
C LEU A 123 -16.90 11.94 -11.59
N LEU A 124 -15.92 12.65 -12.16
CA LEU A 124 -16.16 13.87 -12.94
C LEU A 124 -16.96 13.56 -14.22
N ILE A 125 -16.60 12.49 -14.95
CA ILE A 125 -17.34 12.02 -16.12
C ILE A 125 -18.78 11.67 -15.75
N TRP A 126 -18.97 10.95 -14.65
CA TRP A 126 -20.31 10.57 -14.17
C TRP A 126 -21.18 11.79 -13.85
N LEU A 127 -20.62 12.78 -13.14
CA LEU A 127 -21.33 14.03 -12.82
C LEU A 127 -21.74 14.80 -14.08
N VAL A 128 -20.87 14.86 -15.09
CA VAL A 128 -21.18 15.52 -16.37
C VAL A 128 -22.33 14.82 -17.09
N LEU A 129 -22.29 13.48 -17.17
CA LEU A 129 -23.33 12.69 -17.83
C LEU A 129 -24.70 12.84 -17.14
N VAL A 130 -24.73 12.77 -15.81
CA VAL A 130 -25.96 12.96 -15.02
C VAL A 130 -26.53 14.36 -15.22
N THR A 131 -25.68 15.39 -15.18
CA THR A 131 -26.11 16.78 -15.37
C THR A 131 -26.73 16.99 -16.77
N VAL A 132 -26.08 16.47 -17.81
CA VAL A 132 -26.57 16.55 -19.19
C VAL A 132 -27.90 15.80 -19.35
N GLN A 133 -28.02 14.59 -18.81
CA GLN A 133 -29.26 13.81 -18.87
C GLN A 133 -30.40 14.54 -18.15
N THR A 134 -30.15 15.09 -16.97
CA THR A 134 -31.17 15.79 -16.19
C THR A 134 -31.67 17.04 -16.92
N ILE A 135 -30.76 17.78 -17.57
CA ILE A 135 -31.13 18.94 -18.41
C ILE A 135 -31.94 18.49 -19.64
N ARG A 136 -31.53 17.42 -20.33
CA ARG A 136 -32.27 16.89 -21.49
C ARG A 136 -33.68 16.44 -21.13
N ILE A 137 -33.84 15.69 -20.04
CA ILE A 137 -35.15 15.21 -19.57
C ILE A 137 -36.05 16.39 -19.15
N ARG A 138 -35.49 17.39 -18.45
CA ARG A 138 -36.23 18.62 -18.09
C ARG A 138 -36.67 19.43 -19.32
N ARG A 139 -35.85 19.49 -20.37
CA ARG A 139 -36.21 20.18 -21.62
C ARG A 139 -37.34 19.46 -22.37
N SER A 140 -37.31 18.12 -22.44
CA SER A 140 -38.35 17.35 -23.15
C SER A 140 -39.73 17.47 -22.50
N ARG A 141 -39.82 17.61 -21.17
CA ARG A 141 -41.11 17.81 -20.47
C ARG A 141 -41.72 19.20 -20.70
N ARG A 142 -40.91 20.23 -20.98
CA ARG A 142 -41.43 21.59 -21.29
C ARG A 142 -42.12 21.67 -22.64
N THR A 143 -41.67 20.92 -23.65
CA THR A 143 -42.29 20.93 -24.98
C THR A 143 -43.67 20.26 -24.99
N VAL A 144 -43.89 19.25 -24.14
CA VAL A 144 -45.19 18.57 -24.04
C VAL A 144 -46.21 19.37 -23.20
N GLN A 145 -45.75 20.10 -22.17
CA GLN A 145 -46.63 20.93 -21.33
C GLN A 145 -47.04 22.26 -22.01
N ASN A 146 -46.25 22.75 -22.97
CA ASN A 146 -46.53 23.99 -23.70
C ASN A 146 -47.24 23.75 -25.05
N ALA A 147 -47.73 22.53 -25.33
CA ALA A 147 -48.62 22.30 -26.46
C ALA A 147 -49.93 23.09 -26.20
N PRO A 148 -50.25 24.11 -27.02
CA PRO A 148 -51.24 25.10 -26.64
C PRO A 148 -52.67 24.54 -26.70
N ASP A 149 -53.53 25.08 -25.82
CA ASP A 149 -55.00 25.03 -25.76
C ASP A 149 -55.73 25.39 -27.08
N SER A 150 -55.04 25.40 -28.22
CA SER A 150 -55.60 25.76 -29.53
C SER A 150 -56.69 24.79 -29.98
N ALA A 151 -56.63 23.53 -29.57
CA ALA A 151 -57.69 22.56 -29.87
C ALA A 151 -58.96 22.79 -29.01
N GLU A 152 -58.81 23.26 -27.77
CA GLU A 152 -59.93 23.53 -26.85
C GLU A 152 -60.63 24.86 -27.18
N ASN A 153 -59.87 25.88 -27.60
CA ASN A 153 -60.46 27.16 -28.03
C ASN A 153 -61.22 27.05 -29.36
N GLU A 154 -60.71 26.30 -30.34
CA GLU A 154 -61.43 26.09 -31.61
C GLU A 154 -62.73 25.27 -31.42
N GLU A 155 -62.78 24.38 -30.43
CA GLU A 155 -63.99 23.62 -30.10
C GLU A 155 -65.02 24.44 -29.31
N ASN A 156 -64.56 25.30 -28.40
CA ASN A 156 -65.43 26.25 -27.70
C ASN A 156 -66.00 27.32 -28.64
N GLU A 157 -65.23 27.82 -29.61
CA GLU A 157 -65.73 28.78 -30.61
C GLU A 157 -66.80 28.13 -31.51
N ARG A 158 -66.57 26.92 -32.02
CA ARG A 158 -67.57 26.16 -32.82
C ARG A 158 -68.86 25.88 -32.06
N ASN A 159 -68.76 25.52 -30.77
CA ASN A 159 -69.95 25.23 -29.96
C ASN A 159 -70.72 26.51 -29.56
N SER A 160 -70.07 27.68 -29.59
CA SER A 160 -70.73 28.98 -29.35
C SER A 160 -71.52 29.49 -30.56
N GLU A 161 -71.11 29.14 -31.78
CA GLU A 161 -71.79 29.53 -33.02
C GLU A 161 -72.99 28.62 -33.38
N ALA A 162 -73.13 27.47 -32.71
CA ALA A 162 -74.18 26.48 -32.96
C ALA A 162 -75.43 26.62 -32.08
N LEU A 163 -75.48 27.61 -31.17
CA LEU A 163 -76.61 27.94 -30.28
C LEU A 163 -77.31 29.22 -30.73
#